data_AF-A0A7X3RBH3-F1
#
_entry.id   AF-A0A7X3RBH3-F1
#
_cell.length_a   1.000
_cell.length_b   1.000
_cell.length_c   1.000
_cell.angle_alpha   90.00
_cell.angle_beta   90.00
_cell.angle_gamma   90.00
#
_symmetry.space_group_name_H-M   'P 1'
#
loop_
_entity.id
_entity.type
_entity.pdbx_description
1 polymer ?
#
loop_
_entity_poly.entity_id
_entity_poly.type
_entity_poly.pdbx_seq_one_letter_code
_entity_poly.pdbx_strand_id
1 'polypeptide(L)'
;MANQQRNLTSESIFQRFFTSVLALLGQLRELETWQTLLYWVLWRVIPKRRRILRLIQELQPLHQNASPEMRTLRDEVFTKSCLELKRPEHAETLLEVLNGAHHPLGFEQIFLAAIYPVLVKRDMAVIPMATGTEHRLDVEVGYLGHNEDYFFWVFEIDGTKRLTLGTPLNPREAVRDDKRYVVYSLGSNRLVDTDFAEYAERWLLDSPRLTIALPLLAAAYADQWILNARLYLNHILTDLKKRNYYVTAMTVPDFERERLSLLRRLSLDRLRKRRLQSERRKR
;
A
#
# COMPACT_ATOMS: atom_id res chain seq x y z
N MET A 1 68.00 6.90 4.39
CA MET A 1 66.98 7.41 3.45
C MET A 1 65.60 6.84 3.80
N ALA A 2 65.03 7.27 4.94
CA ALA A 2 63.80 6.68 5.49
C ALA A 2 62.77 7.73 5.94
N ASN A 3 62.74 8.90 5.26
CA ASN A 3 61.94 10.04 5.72
C ASN A 3 61.20 10.82 4.62
N GLN A 4 60.94 10.21 3.46
CA GLN A 4 60.15 10.84 2.38
C GLN A 4 58.78 10.18 2.10
N GLN A 5 58.42 9.11 2.80
CA GLN A 5 57.14 8.39 2.59
C GLN A 5 56.01 8.78 3.57
N ARG A 6 56.16 9.83 4.37
CA ARG A 6 55.15 10.23 5.37
C ARG A 6 54.32 11.49 5.06
N ASN A 7 54.50 12.11 3.89
CA ASN A 7 53.82 13.38 3.56
C ASN A 7 52.75 13.31 2.45
N LEU A 8 52.22 12.12 2.13
CA LEU A 8 51.14 11.97 1.13
C LEU A 8 49.79 11.51 1.71
N THR A 9 49.59 11.69 3.02
CA THR A 9 48.33 11.34 3.68
C THR A 9 47.88 12.44 4.62
N SER A 10 47.50 13.58 4.07
CA SER A 10 46.54 14.48 4.72
C SER A 10 45.88 15.43 3.71
N GLU A 11 45.49 14.95 2.53
CA GLU A 11 44.35 15.58 1.88
C GLU A 11 43.16 15.30 2.78
N SER A 12 42.69 16.36 3.45
CA SER A 12 41.65 16.22 4.46
C SER A 12 40.43 15.57 3.83
N ILE A 13 39.80 14.65 4.56
CA ILE A 13 38.52 14.03 4.16
C ILE A 13 37.50 15.11 3.75
N PHE A 14 37.60 16.30 4.35
CA PHE A 14 36.86 17.49 3.98
C PHE A 14 37.13 17.99 2.56
N GLN A 15 38.37 18.06 2.08
CA GLN A 15 38.67 18.45 0.70
C GLN A 15 38.14 17.44 -0.32
N ARG A 16 38.20 16.14 -0.02
CA ARG A 16 37.61 15.09 -0.87
C ARG A 16 36.08 15.14 -0.87
N PHE A 17 35.48 15.42 0.28
CA PHE A 17 34.03 15.65 0.38
C PHE A 17 33.61 16.90 -0.41
N PHE A 18 34.33 18.02 -0.25
CA PHE A 18 34.01 19.28 -0.93
C PHE A 18 34.15 19.20 -2.45
N THR A 19 35.19 18.52 -2.94
CA THR A 19 35.37 18.28 -4.38
C THR A 19 34.32 17.34 -4.96
N SER A 20 33.93 16.31 -4.22
CA SER A 20 32.83 15.41 -4.60
C SER A 20 31.49 16.13 -4.63
N VAL A 21 31.23 16.99 -3.64
CA VAL A 21 30.02 17.83 -3.58
C VAL A 21 30.02 18.83 -4.75
N LEU A 22 31.12 19.55 -5.00
CA LEU A 22 31.21 20.50 -6.11
C LEU A 22 31.04 19.83 -7.48
N ALA A 23 31.58 18.62 -7.68
CA ALA A 23 31.38 17.84 -8.91
C ALA A 23 29.93 17.38 -9.07
N LEU A 24 29.28 16.96 -7.97
CA LEU A 24 27.86 16.59 -7.95
C LEU A 24 27.00 17.82 -8.31
N LEU A 25 27.25 18.98 -7.68
CA LEU A 25 26.54 20.23 -7.95
C LEU A 25 26.77 20.71 -9.40
N GLY A 26 27.96 20.49 -9.96
CA GLY A 26 28.26 20.76 -11.37
C GLY A 26 27.41 19.91 -12.32
N GLN A 27 27.35 18.58 -12.11
CA GLN A 27 26.54 17.68 -12.94
C GLN A 27 25.03 17.89 -12.77
N LEU A 28 24.58 18.22 -11.57
CA LEU A 28 23.18 18.55 -11.30
C LEU A 28 22.76 19.87 -11.99
N ARG A 29 23.72 20.77 -12.23
CA ARG A 29 23.50 22.07 -12.92
C ARG A 29 23.32 21.91 -14.41
N GLU A 30 23.98 20.93 -15.01
CA GLU A 30 23.81 20.60 -16.43
C GLU A 30 22.48 19.88 -16.72
N LEU A 31 21.88 19.21 -15.72
CA LEU A 31 20.70 18.35 -15.90
C LEU A 31 19.36 18.94 -15.38
N GLU A 32 19.30 20.22 -14.97
CA GLU A 32 18.09 20.85 -14.37
C GLU A 32 17.49 20.09 -13.15
N THR A 33 18.23 19.15 -12.55
CA THR A 33 17.77 18.29 -11.43
C THR A 33 17.90 18.94 -10.05
N TRP A 34 18.38 20.18 -10.00
CA TRP A 34 18.50 20.97 -8.77
C TRP A 34 17.19 21.15 -8.03
N GLN A 35 16.09 21.35 -8.76
CA GLN A 35 14.78 21.46 -8.16
C GLN A 35 14.42 20.16 -7.46
N THR A 36 14.68 19.01 -8.09
CA THR A 36 14.40 17.68 -7.53
C THR A 36 15.20 17.41 -6.25
N LEU A 37 16.46 17.85 -6.19
CA LEU A 37 17.30 17.73 -5.00
C LEU A 37 16.92 18.72 -3.89
N LEU A 38 16.60 19.97 -4.22
CA LEU A 38 16.08 20.95 -3.28
C LEU A 38 14.74 20.49 -2.71
N TYR A 39 13.83 20.01 -3.57
CA TYR A 39 12.59 19.36 -3.16
C TYR A 39 12.91 18.20 -2.23
N TRP A 40 13.85 17.31 -2.56
CA TRP A 40 14.22 16.17 -1.71
C TRP A 40 14.78 16.58 -0.33
N VAL A 41 15.59 17.63 -0.25
CA VAL A 41 16.12 18.14 1.04
C VAL A 41 15.02 18.85 1.85
N LEU A 42 14.25 19.77 1.24
CA LEU A 42 13.13 20.46 1.90
C LEU A 42 12.06 19.48 2.40
N TRP A 43 11.85 18.39 1.66
CA TRP A 43 10.96 17.28 1.98
C TRP A 43 11.40 16.59 3.28
N ARG A 44 12.69 16.39 3.55
CA ARG A 44 13.12 15.78 4.83
C ARG A 44 12.82 16.60 6.09
N VAL A 45 12.49 17.90 5.97
CA VAL A 45 12.31 18.79 7.12
C VAL A 45 10.84 18.88 7.60
N ILE A 46 9.88 18.40 6.81
CA ILE A 46 8.43 18.53 7.11
C ILE A 46 8.02 17.61 8.28
N PRO A 47 7.27 18.10 9.28
CA PRO A 47 6.89 17.30 10.47
C PRO A 47 6.09 16.04 10.13
N LYS A 48 5.21 16.08 9.11
CA LYS A 48 4.50 14.91 8.59
C LYS A 48 5.48 13.80 8.17
N ARG A 49 6.64 14.16 7.60
CA ARG A 49 7.66 13.22 7.12
C ARG A 49 8.57 12.71 8.22
N ARG A 50 8.88 13.53 9.22
CA ARG A 50 9.59 13.02 10.42
C ARG A 50 8.80 11.91 11.11
N ARG A 51 7.47 12.02 11.17
CA ARG A 51 6.61 10.94 11.68
C ARG A 51 6.69 9.70 10.80
N ILE A 52 6.56 9.86 9.48
CA ILE A 52 6.65 8.73 8.53
C ILE A 52 8.02 8.05 8.63
N LEU A 53 9.11 8.80 8.80
CA LEU A 53 10.45 8.22 8.99
C LEU A 53 10.55 7.38 10.27
N ARG A 54 9.86 7.76 11.35
CA ARG A 54 9.76 6.91 12.56
C ARG A 54 8.99 5.62 12.26
N LEU A 55 7.85 5.73 11.57
CA LEU A 55 7.07 4.55 11.17
C LEU A 55 7.87 3.61 10.25
N ILE A 56 8.71 4.14 9.35
CA ILE A 56 9.60 3.32 8.52
C ILE A 56 10.60 2.53 9.38
N GLN A 57 11.11 3.13 10.46
CA GLN A 57 12.04 2.45 11.37
C GLN A 57 11.36 1.31 12.15
N GLU A 58 10.04 1.39 12.31
CA GLU A 58 9.22 0.38 12.98
C GLU A 58 8.73 -0.73 12.02
N LEU A 59 8.95 -0.59 10.70
CA LEU A 59 8.66 -1.65 9.75
C LEU A 59 9.56 -2.85 10.02
N GLN A 60 8.96 -4.04 10.01
CA GLN A 60 9.68 -5.29 10.17
C GLN A 60 10.84 -5.38 9.15
N PRO A 61 12.02 -5.86 9.59
CA PRO A 61 13.15 -6.05 8.68
C PRO A 61 12.82 -7.06 7.59
N LEU A 62 13.32 -6.79 6.39
CA LEU A 62 13.21 -7.72 5.27
C LEU A 62 14.05 -8.97 5.51
N HIS A 63 13.63 -10.09 4.92
CA HIS A 63 14.37 -11.34 4.92
C HIS A 63 15.74 -11.16 4.24
N GLN A 64 16.73 -11.99 4.62
CA GLN A 64 18.11 -11.89 4.13
C GLN A 64 18.23 -12.08 2.61
N ASN A 65 17.25 -12.76 2.00
CA ASN A 65 17.19 -13.00 0.56
C ASN A 65 16.57 -11.84 -0.23
N ALA A 66 16.06 -10.79 0.42
CA ALA A 66 15.53 -9.63 -0.27
C ALA A 66 16.67 -8.80 -0.87
N SER A 67 16.48 -8.28 -2.09
CA SER A 67 17.49 -7.41 -2.72
C SER A 67 17.66 -6.11 -1.91
N PRO A 68 18.88 -5.55 -1.85
CA PRO A 68 19.14 -4.33 -1.08
C PRO A 68 18.29 -3.14 -1.56
N GLU A 69 17.96 -3.09 -2.85
CA GLU A 69 17.11 -2.08 -3.48
C GLU A 69 15.64 -2.19 -3.04
N MET A 70 15.18 -3.40 -2.68
CA MET A 70 13.81 -3.66 -2.27
C MET A 70 13.41 -2.85 -1.04
N ARG A 71 14.36 -2.68 -0.11
CA ARG A 71 14.15 -1.85 1.07
C ARG A 71 13.87 -0.40 0.70
N THR A 72 14.66 0.16 -0.22
CA THR A 72 14.48 1.54 -0.67
C THR A 72 13.14 1.72 -1.38
N LEU A 73 12.76 0.78 -2.24
CA LEU A 73 11.46 0.80 -2.93
C LEU A 73 10.29 0.70 -1.94
N ARG A 74 10.36 -0.24 -0.98
CA ARG A 74 9.34 -0.41 0.06
C ARG A 74 9.15 0.87 0.86
N ASP A 75 10.24 1.44 1.35
CA ASP A 75 10.20 2.63 2.20
C ASP A 75 9.64 3.85 1.42
N GLU A 76 9.93 3.93 0.11
CA GLU A 76 9.40 4.99 -0.76
C GLU A 76 7.90 4.81 -1.05
N VAL A 77 7.45 3.60 -1.41
CA VAL A 77 6.02 3.30 -1.61
C VAL A 77 5.22 3.51 -0.33
N PHE A 78 5.75 3.07 0.81
CA PHE A 78 5.15 3.31 2.12
C PHE A 78 5.05 4.81 2.41
N THR A 79 6.11 5.56 2.16
CA THR A 79 6.12 7.01 2.36
C THR A 79 5.07 7.71 1.49
N LYS A 80 5.03 7.40 0.19
CA LYS A 80 4.03 7.95 -0.75
C LYS A 80 2.61 7.63 -0.31
N SER A 81 2.37 6.39 0.11
CA SER A 81 1.07 5.95 0.59
C SER A 81 0.64 6.69 1.86
N CYS A 82 1.54 6.83 2.84
CA CYS A 82 1.29 7.59 4.07
C CYS A 82 1.03 9.08 3.84
N LEU A 83 1.62 9.68 2.80
CA LEU A 83 1.37 11.08 2.45
C LEU A 83 -0.03 11.30 1.89
N GLU A 84 -0.55 10.34 1.14
CA GLU A 84 -1.93 10.36 0.64
C GLU A 84 -2.98 10.22 1.74
N LEU A 85 -2.60 9.64 2.89
CA LEU A 85 -3.49 9.50 4.03
C LEU A 85 -3.70 10.87 4.70
N LYS A 86 -4.98 11.20 4.91
CA LYS A 86 -5.39 12.47 5.55
C LYS A 86 -5.16 12.45 7.05
N ARG A 87 -5.49 11.32 7.70
CA ARG A 87 -5.37 11.14 9.15
C ARG A 87 -4.13 10.32 9.47
N PRO A 88 -3.41 10.67 10.54
CA PRO A 88 -2.21 9.94 10.93
C PRO A 88 -2.49 8.52 11.43
N GLU A 89 -3.63 8.29 12.07
CA GLU A 89 -4.06 6.96 12.57
C GLU A 89 -4.05 5.92 11.45
N HIS A 90 -4.47 6.30 10.24
CA HIS A 90 -4.45 5.37 9.11
C HIS A 90 -3.03 4.92 8.72
N ALA A 91 -2.01 5.75 8.95
CA ALA A 91 -0.62 5.38 8.69
C ALA A 91 -0.09 4.41 9.75
N GLU A 92 -0.55 4.54 11.00
CA GLU A 92 -0.26 3.60 12.09
C GLU A 92 -0.94 2.25 11.84
N THR A 93 -2.22 2.26 11.47
CA THR A 93 -2.92 1.03 11.05
C THR A 93 -2.24 0.38 9.85
N LEU A 94 -1.77 1.16 8.87
CA LEU A 94 -1.01 0.59 7.76
C LEU A 94 0.27 -0.10 8.23
N LEU A 95 1.04 0.54 9.11
CA LEU A 95 2.25 -0.05 9.70
C LEU A 95 1.92 -1.38 10.42
N GLU A 96 0.90 -1.38 11.29
CA GLU A 96 0.46 -2.58 12.01
C GLU A 96 0.11 -3.72 11.06
N VAL A 97 -0.63 -3.41 9.99
CA VAL A 97 -1.02 -4.42 9.01
C VAL A 97 0.20 -4.96 8.26
N LEU A 98 1.12 -4.09 7.81
CA LEU A 98 2.33 -4.51 7.09
C LEU A 98 3.28 -5.36 7.95
N ASN A 99 3.30 -5.11 9.25
CA ASN A 99 4.06 -5.90 10.22
C ASN A 99 3.40 -7.25 10.56
N GLY A 100 2.22 -7.54 10.00
CA GLY A 100 1.62 -8.87 10.03
C GLY A 100 2.30 -9.89 9.11
N ALA A 101 3.21 -9.47 8.23
CA ALA A 101 3.91 -10.35 7.30
C ALA A 101 4.99 -11.18 8.00
N HIS A 102 5.01 -12.50 7.82
CA HIS A 102 6.07 -13.33 8.41
C HIS A 102 7.32 -13.33 7.51
N HIS A 103 8.45 -12.83 8.03
CA HIS A 103 9.72 -12.71 7.29
C HIS A 103 9.56 -12.09 5.88
N PRO A 104 9.18 -10.81 5.78
CA PRO A 104 8.78 -10.21 4.50
C PRO A 104 9.92 -10.16 3.46
N LEU A 105 9.60 -10.38 2.19
CA LEU A 105 10.50 -10.07 1.06
C LEU A 105 10.36 -8.60 0.63
N GLY A 106 9.25 -7.94 0.99
CA GLY A 106 8.99 -6.54 0.72
C GLY A 106 7.95 -6.32 -0.38
N PHE A 107 7.79 -7.26 -1.32
CA PHE A 107 6.81 -7.16 -2.40
C PHE A 107 5.38 -7.14 -1.89
N GLU A 108 5.06 -8.04 -0.95
CA GLU A 108 3.76 -8.11 -0.27
C GLU A 108 3.45 -6.83 0.49
N GLN A 109 4.46 -6.26 1.16
CA GLN A 109 4.33 -4.99 1.88
C GLN A 109 4.12 -3.81 0.92
N ILE A 110 4.89 -3.77 -0.18
CA ILE A 110 4.76 -2.75 -1.25
C ILE A 110 3.36 -2.80 -1.86
N PHE A 111 2.89 -4.00 -2.22
CA PHE A 111 1.59 -4.18 -2.86
C PHE A 111 0.47 -3.65 -1.97
N LEU A 112 0.44 -4.05 -0.69
CA LEU A 112 -0.59 -3.59 0.23
C LEU A 112 -0.50 -2.08 0.49
N ALA A 113 0.71 -1.55 0.73
CA ALA A 113 0.91 -0.13 0.95
C ALA A 113 0.38 0.70 -0.22
N ALA A 114 0.67 0.31 -1.46
CA ALA A 114 0.23 1.00 -2.66
C ALA A 114 -1.30 1.11 -2.81
N ILE A 115 -2.04 0.07 -2.41
CA ILE A 115 -3.50 0.01 -2.54
C ILE A 115 -4.23 0.58 -1.33
N TYR A 116 -3.60 0.59 -0.15
CA TYR A 116 -4.24 0.96 1.11
C TYR A 116 -4.91 2.36 1.11
N PRO A 117 -4.30 3.42 0.55
CA PRO A 117 -4.97 4.72 0.45
C PRO A 117 -6.28 4.68 -0.34
N VAL A 118 -6.39 3.79 -1.35
CA VAL A 118 -7.62 3.61 -2.14
C VAL A 118 -8.70 2.92 -1.30
N LEU A 119 -8.32 1.93 -0.49
CA LEU A 119 -9.25 1.23 0.41
C LEU A 119 -9.81 2.19 1.47
N VAL A 120 -8.94 2.97 2.12
CA VAL A 120 -9.35 3.98 3.12
C VAL A 120 -10.26 5.04 2.50
N LYS A 121 -9.97 5.53 1.28
CA LYS A 121 -10.81 6.50 0.56
C LYS A 121 -12.20 5.95 0.21
N ARG A 122 -12.37 4.62 0.20
CA ARG A 122 -13.65 3.94 -0.04
C ARG A 122 -14.31 3.45 1.25
N ASP A 123 -13.86 3.95 2.41
CA ASP A 123 -14.36 3.57 3.73
C ASP A 123 -14.27 2.04 4.01
N MET A 124 -13.24 1.40 3.44
CA MET A 124 -12.94 -0.01 3.68
C MET A 124 -11.95 -0.14 4.84
N ALA A 125 -12.29 -0.99 5.79
CA ALA A 125 -11.40 -1.44 6.86
C ALA A 125 -10.47 -2.53 6.34
N VAL A 126 -9.21 -2.51 6.81
CA VAL A 126 -8.20 -3.53 6.52
C VAL A 126 -7.73 -4.10 7.85
N ILE A 127 -7.87 -5.41 8.02
CA ILE A 127 -7.57 -6.11 9.27
C ILE A 127 -6.50 -7.16 8.96
N PRO A 128 -5.36 -7.17 9.68
CA PRO A 128 -4.33 -8.18 9.46
C PRO A 128 -4.84 -9.55 9.90
N MET A 129 -4.51 -10.58 9.13
CA MET A 129 -4.78 -11.96 9.48
C MET A 129 -3.46 -12.65 9.84
N ALA A 130 -3.47 -13.42 10.93
CA ALA A 130 -2.30 -14.20 11.32
C ALA A 130 -2.01 -15.26 10.26
N THR A 131 -0.80 -15.24 9.72
CA THR A 131 -0.32 -16.22 8.76
C THR A 131 1.03 -16.77 9.21
N GLY A 132 1.16 -18.09 9.25
CA GLY A 132 2.43 -18.77 9.54
C GLY A 132 3.27 -19.01 8.29
N THR A 133 2.80 -18.57 7.12
CA THR A 133 3.48 -18.78 5.85
C THR A 133 4.52 -17.68 5.66
N GLU A 134 5.78 -18.06 5.43
CA GLU A 134 6.84 -17.10 5.14
C GLU A 134 6.54 -16.29 3.87
N HIS A 135 7.02 -15.04 3.86
CA HIS A 135 6.92 -14.10 2.74
C HIS A 135 5.49 -13.76 2.32
N ARG A 136 4.51 -14.00 3.20
CA ARG A 136 3.10 -13.83 2.91
C ARG A 136 2.46 -12.85 3.88
N LEU A 137 1.55 -12.04 3.35
CA LEU A 137 0.75 -11.08 4.08
C LEU A 137 -0.73 -11.34 3.78
N ASP A 138 -1.46 -11.80 4.80
CA ASP A 138 -2.88 -12.08 4.70
C ASP A 138 -3.68 -10.94 5.34
N VAL A 139 -4.64 -10.39 4.61
CA VAL A 139 -5.46 -9.28 5.09
C VAL A 139 -6.92 -9.47 4.74
N GLU A 140 -7.78 -9.20 5.73
CA GLU A 140 -9.22 -9.08 5.54
C GLU A 140 -9.53 -7.64 5.18
N VAL A 141 -10.27 -7.45 4.09
CA VAL A 141 -10.76 -6.15 3.67
C VAL A 141 -12.28 -6.19 3.71
N GLY A 142 -12.88 -5.27 4.46
CA GLY A 142 -14.32 -5.26 4.64
C GLY A 142 -14.88 -3.87 4.83
N TYR A 143 -16.18 -3.73 4.64
CA TYR A 143 -16.91 -2.50 4.87
C TYR A 143 -18.31 -2.81 5.42
N LEU A 144 -18.86 -1.88 6.18
CA LEU A 144 -20.23 -1.96 6.65
C LEU A 144 -21.17 -1.57 5.51
N GLY A 145 -21.97 -2.53 5.05
CA GLY A 145 -22.97 -2.29 4.02
C GLY A 145 -24.14 -1.44 4.52
N HIS A 146 -25.03 -1.03 3.60
CA HIS A 146 -26.20 -0.20 3.92
C HIS A 146 -27.22 -0.84 4.88
N ASN A 147 -27.14 -2.15 5.13
CA ASN A 147 -28.02 -2.88 6.04
C ASN A 147 -27.34 -3.27 7.36
N GLU A 148 -26.18 -2.68 7.69
CA GLU A 148 -25.34 -3.06 8.85
C GLU A 148 -24.70 -4.47 8.75
N ASP A 149 -24.95 -5.18 7.65
CA ASP A 149 -24.25 -6.43 7.33
C ASP A 149 -22.80 -6.14 6.92
N TYR A 150 -21.86 -6.67 7.72
CA TYR A 150 -20.44 -6.62 7.40
C TYR A 150 -20.13 -7.53 6.21
N PHE A 151 -19.71 -6.92 5.10
CA PHE A 151 -19.22 -7.59 3.90
C PHE A 151 -17.70 -7.53 3.86
N PHE A 152 -17.06 -8.66 3.59
CA PHE A 152 -15.60 -8.75 3.56
C PHE A 152 -15.10 -9.76 2.53
N TRP A 153 -13.83 -9.61 2.17
CA TRP A 153 -13.05 -10.55 1.38
C TRP A 153 -11.62 -10.58 1.93
N VAL A 154 -10.83 -11.55 1.48
CA VAL A 154 -9.45 -11.73 1.94
C VAL A 154 -8.47 -11.62 0.78
N PHE A 155 -7.35 -10.95 1.02
CA PHE A 155 -6.17 -11.01 0.17
C PHE A 155 -5.13 -11.91 0.83
N GLU A 156 -4.63 -12.86 0.07
CA GLU A 156 -3.47 -13.66 0.42
C GLU A 156 -2.31 -13.21 -0.46
N ILE A 157 -1.49 -12.27 0.02
CA ILE A 157 -0.46 -11.61 -0.77
C ILE A 157 0.87 -12.34 -0.57
N ASP A 158 1.32 -13.04 -1.60
CA ASP A 158 2.50 -13.90 -1.59
C ASP A 158 3.66 -13.23 -2.33
N GLY A 159 4.71 -12.87 -1.56
CA GLY A 159 5.96 -12.25 -2.02
C GLY A 159 6.77 -13.09 -3.00
N THR A 160 6.55 -14.40 -3.03
CA THR A 160 7.30 -15.33 -3.89
C THR A 160 6.62 -15.55 -5.25
N LYS A 161 5.30 -15.36 -5.31
CA LYS A 161 4.52 -15.61 -6.52
C LYS A 161 4.52 -14.42 -7.46
N ARG A 162 4.57 -14.73 -8.75
CA ARG A 162 4.51 -13.74 -9.82
C ARG A 162 3.10 -13.16 -9.95
N LEU A 163 3.03 -11.87 -10.17
CA LEU A 163 1.83 -11.12 -10.52
C LEU A 163 2.14 -10.20 -11.70
N THR A 164 1.29 -10.24 -12.71
CA THR A 164 1.29 -9.29 -13.83
C THR A 164 -0.12 -8.75 -14.02
N LEU A 165 -0.27 -7.62 -14.71
CA LEU A 165 -1.60 -7.06 -15.00
C LEU A 165 -2.49 -8.01 -15.83
N GLY A 166 -1.89 -8.92 -16.60
CA GLY A 166 -2.59 -9.97 -17.35
C GLY A 166 -2.84 -11.26 -16.57
N THR A 167 -2.38 -11.36 -15.31
CA THR A 167 -2.60 -12.56 -14.50
C THR A 167 -4.10 -12.71 -14.22
N PRO A 168 -4.72 -13.86 -14.57
CA PRO A 168 -6.14 -14.04 -14.36
C PRO A 168 -6.47 -14.11 -12.88
N LEU A 169 -7.61 -13.52 -12.49
CA LEU A 169 -8.15 -13.67 -11.14
C LEU A 169 -8.68 -15.11 -10.98
N ASN A 170 -8.11 -15.85 -10.03
CA ASN A 170 -8.62 -17.17 -9.64
C ASN A 170 -9.04 -17.17 -8.15
N PRO A 171 -10.11 -16.42 -7.80
CA PRO A 171 -10.56 -16.36 -6.43
C PRO A 171 -11.22 -17.67 -6.00
N ARG A 172 -11.00 -18.05 -4.74
CA ARG A 172 -11.69 -19.18 -4.09
C ARG A 172 -12.75 -18.67 -3.13
N GLU A 173 -13.85 -19.40 -3.01
CA GLU A 173 -14.87 -19.11 -2.00
C GLU A 173 -14.51 -19.83 -0.70
N ALA A 174 -14.74 -19.16 0.41
CA ALA A 174 -14.55 -19.69 1.75
C ALA A 174 -15.75 -19.33 2.63
N VAL A 175 -15.90 -20.07 3.72
CA VAL A 175 -17.00 -19.88 4.68
C VAL A 175 -16.40 -19.68 6.06
N ARG A 176 -16.84 -18.63 6.74
CA ARG A 176 -16.56 -18.38 8.16
C ARG A 176 -17.90 -18.17 8.83
N ASP A 177 -18.23 -19.06 9.76
CA ASP A 177 -19.53 -19.14 10.42
C ASP A 177 -20.68 -19.26 9.40
N ASP A 178 -21.57 -18.28 9.34
CA ASP A 178 -22.69 -18.17 8.40
C ASP A 178 -22.36 -17.35 7.14
N LYS A 179 -21.16 -16.76 7.07
CA LYS A 179 -20.78 -15.86 5.98
C LYS A 179 -19.89 -16.53 4.95
N ARG A 180 -20.31 -16.43 3.69
CA ARG A 180 -19.46 -16.74 2.53
C ARG A 180 -18.67 -15.51 2.14
N TYR A 181 -17.38 -15.69 1.91
CA TYR A 181 -16.47 -14.63 1.48
C TYR A 181 -15.54 -15.14 0.40
N VAL A 182 -14.94 -14.19 -0.31
CA VAL A 182 -14.03 -14.48 -1.42
C VAL A 182 -12.59 -14.31 -0.94
N VAL A 183 -11.72 -15.23 -1.33
CA VAL A 183 -10.28 -15.17 -1.07
C VAL A 183 -9.55 -15.01 -2.39
N TYR A 184 -8.75 -13.97 -2.51
CA TYR A 184 -7.86 -13.75 -3.65
C TYR A 184 -6.44 -14.17 -3.28
N SER A 185 -5.95 -15.23 -3.91
CA SER A 185 -4.54 -15.59 -3.83
C SER A 185 -3.76 -14.74 -4.83
N LEU A 186 -3.03 -13.77 -4.30
CA LEU A 186 -2.32 -12.76 -5.07
C LEU A 186 -0.83 -13.05 -5.01
N GLY A 187 -0.17 -13.22 -6.15
CA GLY A 187 1.26 -12.96 -6.20
C GLY A 187 1.52 -11.47 -5.98
N SER A 188 2.75 -11.09 -5.65
CA SER A 188 3.13 -9.68 -5.63
C SER A 188 4.42 -9.39 -6.39
N ASN A 189 5.21 -10.41 -6.76
CA ASN A 189 6.46 -10.23 -7.48
C ASN A 189 6.24 -9.90 -8.98
N ARG A 190 7.10 -9.07 -9.59
CA ARG A 190 7.07 -8.66 -11.02
C ARG A 190 5.81 -7.94 -11.50
N LEU A 191 5.12 -7.24 -10.61
CA LEU A 191 4.01 -6.36 -11.00
C LEU A 191 4.46 -5.22 -11.93
N VAL A 192 5.74 -4.87 -11.87
CA VAL A 192 6.45 -4.07 -12.85
C VAL A 192 7.43 -4.99 -13.59
N ASP A 193 7.33 -5.03 -14.92
CA ASP A 193 8.05 -6.00 -15.76
C ASP A 193 9.57 -5.79 -15.79
N THR A 194 10.03 -4.56 -15.56
CA THR A 194 11.46 -4.26 -15.35
C THR A 194 11.85 -4.69 -13.96
N ASP A 195 12.78 -5.64 -13.84
CA ASP A 195 13.36 -6.00 -12.54
C ASP A 195 14.12 -4.78 -12.01
N PHE A 196 13.62 -4.18 -10.92
CA PHE A 196 14.27 -3.02 -10.32
C PHE A 196 15.70 -3.30 -9.94
N ALA A 197 15.98 -4.52 -9.48
CA ALA A 197 17.32 -4.93 -9.09
C ALA A 197 18.22 -4.99 -10.32
N GLU A 198 17.77 -5.61 -11.41
CA GLU A 198 18.54 -5.67 -12.66
C GLU A 198 18.72 -4.28 -13.31
N TYR A 199 17.70 -3.43 -13.26
CA TYR A 199 17.76 -2.06 -13.76
C TYR A 199 18.67 -1.17 -12.89
N ALA A 200 18.55 -1.25 -11.57
CA ALA A 200 19.40 -0.52 -10.63
C ALA A 200 20.85 -1.02 -10.67
N GLU A 201 21.06 -2.33 -10.78
CA GLU A 201 22.39 -2.93 -10.88
C GLU A 201 23.07 -2.53 -12.19
N ARG A 202 22.39 -2.60 -13.35
CA ARG A 202 22.92 -2.07 -14.62
C ARG A 202 23.27 -0.59 -14.52
N TRP A 203 22.38 0.20 -13.91
CA TRP A 203 22.61 1.64 -13.75
C TRP A 203 23.75 1.97 -12.77
N LEU A 204 23.91 1.18 -11.71
CA LEU A 204 25.02 1.29 -10.75
C LEU A 204 26.35 0.81 -11.34
N LEU A 205 26.33 -0.23 -12.19
CA LEU A 205 27.49 -0.74 -12.92
C LEU A 205 28.00 0.29 -13.95
N ASP A 206 27.08 0.94 -14.67
CA ASP A 206 27.41 1.97 -15.67
C ASP A 206 27.95 3.27 -15.04
N SER A 207 27.60 3.55 -13.78
CA SER A 207 28.04 4.77 -13.08
C SER A 207 28.06 4.62 -11.54
N PRO A 208 29.10 3.96 -10.97
CA PRO A 208 29.16 3.67 -9.53
C PRO A 208 29.16 4.92 -8.62
N ARG A 209 29.51 6.09 -9.17
CA ARG A 209 29.48 7.39 -8.49
C ARG A 209 28.06 7.96 -8.31
N LEU A 210 27.03 7.36 -8.93
CA LEU A 210 25.64 7.82 -8.89
C LEU A 210 24.76 7.09 -7.87
N THR A 211 25.34 6.31 -6.94
CA THR A 211 24.61 5.72 -5.79
C THR A 211 23.73 6.73 -5.04
N ILE A 212 24.13 8.01 -5.02
CA ILE A 212 23.38 9.13 -4.43
C ILE A 212 22.01 9.36 -5.12
N ALA A 213 21.84 8.93 -6.37
CA ALA A 213 20.61 9.07 -7.15
C ALA A 213 19.76 7.78 -7.23
N LEU A 214 20.15 6.71 -6.55
CA LEU A 214 19.30 5.53 -6.29
C LEU A 214 17.90 5.89 -5.72
N PRO A 215 17.77 6.87 -4.80
CA PRO A 215 16.46 7.29 -4.30
C PRO A 215 15.56 7.94 -5.37
N LEU A 216 16.13 8.60 -6.38
CA LEU A 216 15.37 9.17 -7.50
C LEU A 216 14.80 8.08 -8.40
N LEU A 217 15.59 7.04 -8.68
CA LEU A 217 15.13 5.86 -9.42
C LEU A 217 14.06 5.10 -8.64
N ALA A 218 14.26 4.90 -7.34
CA ALA A 218 13.26 4.29 -6.46
C ALA A 218 11.95 5.08 -6.45
N ALA A 219 12.00 6.42 -6.47
CA ALA A 219 10.81 7.26 -6.54
C ALA A 219 10.02 7.06 -7.84
N ALA A 220 10.68 7.07 -9.00
CA ALA A 220 10.02 6.84 -10.28
C ALA A 220 9.42 5.42 -10.37
N TYR A 221 10.18 4.43 -9.90
CA TYR A 221 9.74 3.03 -9.89
C TYR A 221 8.60 2.78 -8.90
N ALA A 222 8.60 3.46 -7.75
CA ALA A 222 7.51 3.44 -6.78
C ALA A 222 6.19 3.94 -7.39
N ASP A 223 6.21 4.99 -8.22
CA ASP A 223 4.99 5.47 -8.89
C ASP A 223 4.41 4.43 -9.85
N GLN A 224 5.26 3.72 -10.58
CA GLN A 224 4.83 2.65 -11.47
C GLN A 224 4.24 1.47 -10.70
N TRP A 225 4.85 1.07 -9.58
CA TRP A 225 4.29 0.06 -8.67
C TRP A 225 2.92 0.47 -8.13
N ILE A 226 2.80 1.72 -7.67
CA ILE A 226 1.55 2.24 -7.13
C ILE A 226 0.46 2.22 -8.20
N LEU A 227 0.78 2.65 -9.43
CA LEU A 227 -0.16 2.64 -10.54
C LEU A 227 -0.63 1.21 -10.85
N ASN A 228 0.32 0.27 -11.05
CA ASN A 228 -0.01 -1.11 -11.43
C ASN A 228 -0.79 -1.84 -10.33
N ALA A 229 -0.44 -1.65 -9.06
CA ALA A 229 -1.16 -2.24 -7.94
C ALA A 229 -2.61 -1.73 -7.87
N ARG A 230 -2.82 -0.43 -8.14
CA ARG A 230 -4.17 0.17 -8.18
C ARG A 230 -4.98 -0.26 -9.39
N LEU A 231 -4.35 -0.41 -10.57
CA LEU A 231 -4.99 -0.98 -11.75
C LEU A 231 -5.45 -2.41 -11.46
N TYR A 232 -4.58 -3.22 -10.87
CA TYR A 232 -4.92 -4.59 -10.50
C TYR A 232 -6.02 -4.65 -9.44
N LEU A 233 -5.98 -3.78 -8.43
CA LEU A 233 -7.07 -3.64 -7.46
C LEU A 233 -8.41 -3.31 -8.15
N ASN A 234 -8.44 -2.45 -9.16
CA ASN A 234 -9.68 -2.14 -9.87
C ASN A 234 -10.24 -3.38 -10.60
N HIS A 235 -9.38 -4.25 -11.12
CA HIS A 235 -9.82 -5.55 -11.67
C HIS A 235 -10.46 -6.43 -10.59
N ILE A 236 -9.82 -6.53 -9.41
CA ILE A 236 -10.38 -7.25 -8.27
C ILE A 236 -11.73 -6.67 -7.83
N LEU A 237 -11.83 -5.35 -7.68
CA LEU A 237 -13.07 -4.69 -7.25
C LEU A 237 -14.21 -4.84 -8.29
N THR A 238 -13.87 -4.95 -9.57
CA THR A 238 -14.84 -5.24 -10.64
C THR A 238 -15.35 -6.68 -10.54
N ASP A 239 -14.46 -7.64 -10.28
CA ASP A 239 -14.84 -9.04 -10.04
C ASP A 239 -15.68 -9.19 -8.77
N LEU A 240 -15.24 -8.57 -7.66
CA LEU A 240 -15.99 -8.49 -6.40
C LEU A 240 -17.39 -7.91 -6.60
N LYS A 241 -17.55 -6.85 -7.41
CA LYS A 241 -18.87 -6.30 -7.70
C LYS A 241 -19.76 -7.34 -8.38
N LYS A 242 -19.26 -8.06 -9.39
CA LYS A 242 -20.01 -9.13 -10.08
C LYS A 242 -20.39 -10.27 -9.12
N ARG A 243 -19.46 -10.69 -8.27
CA ARG A 243 -19.68 -11.77 -7.29
C ARG A 243 -20.60 -11.34 -6.16
N ASN A 244 -20.49 -10.10 -5.68
CA ASN A 244 -21.39 -9.56 -4.67
C ASN A 244 -22.83 -9.61 -5.18
N TYR A 245 -23.09 -9.21 -6.44
CA TYR A 245 -24.41 -9.42 -7.05
C TYR A 245 -24.84 -10.89 -7.05
N TYR A 246 -23.95 -11.84 -7.31
CA TYR A 246 -24.29 -13.26 -7.32
C TYR A 246 -24.57 -13.83 -5.91
N VAL A 247 -23.73 -13.48 -4.93
CA VAL A 247 -23.87 -13.91 -3.53
C VAL A 247 -25.10 -13.29 -2.88
N THR A 248 -25.32 -11.97 -3.02
CA THR A 248 -26.51 -11.28 -2.49
C THR A 248 -27.80 -11.58 -3.25
N ALA A 249 -27.74 -11.99 -4.52
CA ALA A 249 -28.91 -12.49 -5.24
C ALA A 249 -29.26 -13.94 -4.85
N MET A 250 -28.31 -14.73 -4.36
CA MET A 250 -28.51 -16.11 -3.93
C MET A 250 -28.90 -16.27 -2.46
N THR A 251 -28.54 -15.31 -1.59
CA THR A 251 -28.84 -15.38 -0.14
C THR A 251 -29.68 -14.20 0.31
N VAL A 252 -30.96 -14.23 -0.03
CA VAL A 252 -32.01 -13.73 0.87
C VAL A 252 -33.11 -14.78 0.85
N PRO A 253 -33.36 -15.53 1.94
CA PRO A 253 -34.56 -16.35 2.02
C PRO A 253 -35.75 -15.39 1.88
N ASP A 254 -36.66 -15.65 0.95
CA ASP A 254 -37.81 -14.79 0.62
C ASP A 254 -38.60 -14.30 1.86
N PHE A 255 -38.53 -15.07 2.95
CA PHE A 255 -39.07 -14.75 4.27
C PHE A 255 -38.60 -13.41 4.86
N GLU A 256 -37.31 -13.05 4.75
CA GLU A 256 -36.82 -11.80 5.35
C GLU A 256 -37.19 -10.56 4.52
N ARG A 257 -37.29 -10.70 3.20
CA ARG A 257 -37.82 -9.64 2.31
C ARG A 257 -39.28 -9.36 2.59
N GLU A 258 -40.10 -10.40 2.76
CA GLU A 258 -41.51 -10.22 3.13
C GLU A 258 -41.65 -9.58 4.52
N ARG A 259 -40.88 -10.04 5.50
CA ARG A 259 -40.85 -9.48 6.86
C ARG A 259 -40.43 -8.01 6.89
N LEU A 260 -39.38 -7.62 6.16
CA LEU A 260 -38.94 -6.22 6.06
C LEU A 260 -39.94 -5.34 5.30
N SER A 261 -40.61 -5.89 4.28
CA SER A 261 -41.69 -5.20 3.57
C SER A 261 -42.90 -4.94 4.48
N LEU A 262 -43.26 -5.93 5.31
CA LEU A 262 -44.33 -5.84 6.32
C LEU A 262 -43.96 -4.83 7.41
N LEU A 263 -42.73 -4.83 7.90
CA LEU A 263 -42.26 -3.88 8.91
C LEU A 263 -42.23 -2.44 8.37
N ARG A 264 -41.88 -2.23 7.09
CA ARG A 264 -41.98 -0.92 6.42
C ARG A 264 -43.43 -0.46 6.26
N ARG A 265 -44.36 -1.34 5.91
CA ARG A 265 -45.80 -1.00 5.83
C ARG A 265 -46.36 -0.65 7.20
N LEU A 266 -46.03 -1.42 8.22
CA LEU A 266 -46.48 -1.19 9.60
C LEU A 266 -45.90 0.10 10.20
N SER A 267 -44.65 0.44 9.89
CA SER A 267 -44.02 1.68 10.36
C SER A 267 -44.63 2.92 9.68
N LEU A 268 -44.91 2.84 8.36
CA LEU A 268 -45.59 3.89 7.61
C LEU A 268 -47.04 4.09 8.08
N ASP A 269 -47.76 3.01 8.40
CA ASP A 269 -49.12 3.10 8.96
C ASP A 269 -49.14 3.70 10.36
N ARG A 270 -48.16 3.36 11.21
CA ARG A 270 -48.01 4.00 12.53
C ARG A 270 -47.73 5.50 12.40
N LEU A 271 -46.90 5.91 11.43
CA LEU A 271 -46.62 7.31 11.15
C LEU A 271 -47.84 8.06 10.61
N ARG A 272 -48.61 7.46 9.70
CA ARG A 272 -49.88 8.04 9.21
C ARG A 272 -50.91 8.20 10.33
N LYS A 273 -51.08 7.20 11.20
CA LYS A 273 -51.99 7.28 12.36
C LYS A 273 -51.59 8.39 13.33
N ARG A 274 -50.29 8.54 13.63
CA ARG A 274 -49.78 9.63 14.48
C ARG A 274 -50.01 11.01 13.85
N ARG A 275 -49.82 11.14 12.53
CA ARG A 275 -50.07 12.40 11.80
C ARG A 275 -51.55 12.79 11.84
N LEU A 276 -52.45 11.84 11.56
CA LEU A 276 -53.91 12.05 11.66
C LEU A 276 -54.37 12.41 13.08
N GLN A 277 -53.80 11.78 14.11
CA GLN A 277 -54.09 12.13 15.51
C GLN A 277 -53.56 13.51 15.89
N SER A 278 -52.40 13.91 15.37
CA SER A 278 -51.85 15.26 15.60
C SER A 278 -52.67 16.35 14.91
N GLU A 279 -53.23 16.06 13.73
CA GLU A 279 -54.10 16.99 12.99
C GLU A 279 -55.47 17.14 13.64
N ARG A 280 -56.02 16.06 14.23
CA ARG A 280 -57.27 16.11 15.01
C ARG A 280 -57.16 16.87 16.33
N ARG A 281 -55.97 16.92 16.94
CA ARG A 281 -55.73 17.69 18.18
C ARG A 281 -55.48 19.18 17.93
N LYS A 282 -55.25 19.58 16.67
CA LYS A 282 -55.04 20.97 16.25
C LYS A 282 -56.30 21.63 15.68
N ARG A 283 -57.42 20.90 15.62
CA ARG A 283 -58.76 21.42 15.37
C ARG A 283 -59.52 21.44 16.69
#